data_AF-A0A2G5QHE8-F1
#
_entry.id   AF-A0A2G5QHE8-F1
#
_cell.length_a   1.000
_cell.length_b   1.000
_cell.length_c   1.000
_cell.angle_alpha   90.00
_cell.angle_beta   90.00
_cell.angle_gamma   90.00
#
_symmetry.space_group_name_H-M   'P 1'
#
loop_
_entity.id
_entity.type
_entity.pdbx_description
1 polymer ?
#
loop_
_entity_poly.entity_id
_entity_poly.type
_entity_poly.pdbx_seq_one_letter_code
_entity_poly.pdbx_strand_id
1 'polypeptide(L)'
;MIQDRDWRPINAKPTDSQILRATIQQRRTVSGLGERGKGLNNMIALIDLFPSGFINIFSGDAVYAYRNPAAKNGEKEYCVPLGFQFPGTLIIWQLKA
;
A
#
# COMPACT_ATOMS: atom_id res chain seq x y z
N MET A 1 15.13 -10.06 14.98
CA MET A 1 14.61 -9.16 16.02
C MET A 1 13.50 -8.34 15.37
N ILE A 2 12.25 -8.80 15.44
CA ILE A 2 11.11 -8.13 14.81
C ILE A 2 10.62 -7.11 15.85
N GLN A 3 10.77 -5.82 15.59
CA GLN A 3 10.24 -4.78 16.47
C GLN A 3 8.72 -4.74 16.30
N ASP A 4 7.99 -5.40 17.21
CA ASP A 4 6.58 -5.12 17.47
C ASP A 4 6.47 -3.68 17.99
N ARG A 5 6.21 -2.74 17.06
CA ARG A 5 6.03 -1.31 17.35
C ARG A 5 4.56 -0.88 17.38
N ASP A 6 3.63 -1.81 17.54
CA ASP A 6 2.19 -1.52 17.47
C ASP A 6 1.45 -1.88 18.78
N TRP A 7 1.96 -1.44 19.93
CA TRP A 7 1.13 -1.44 21.14
C TRP A 7 0.16 -0.26 21.10
N ARG A 8 -1.14 -0.55 21.03
CA ARG A 8 -2.24 0.40 21.27
C ARG A 8 -3.36 -0.29 22.04
N PRO A 9 -4.15 0.44 22.86
CA PRO A 9 -5.32 -0.12 23.52
C PRO A 9 -6.32 -0.66 22.49
N ILE A 10 -7.05 -1.73 22.83
CA ILE A 10 -7.97 -2.49 21.97
C ILE A 10 -9.06 -1.61 21.31
N ASN A 11 -9.28 -0.38 21.81
CA ASN A 11 -10.24 0.61 21.31
C ASN A 11 -9.61 1.84 20.62
N ALA A 12 -8.32 1.84 20.34
CA ALA A 12 -7.69 2.94 19.62
C ALA A 12 -8.18 2.98 18.16
N LYS A 13 -8.51 4.18 17.66
CA LYS A 13 -8.78 4.35 16.22
C LYS A 13 -7.57 3.88 15.41
N PRO A 14 -7.78 3.11 14.32
CA PRO A 14 -6.69 2.71 13.46
C PRO A 14 -6.02 3.96 12.85
N THR A 15 -4.69 3.90 12.69
CA THR A 15 -3.93 4.93 11.97
C THR A 15 -4.21 4.88 10.48
N ASP A 16 -3.93 5.97 9.76
CA ASP A 16 -4.07 5.94 8.30
C ASP A 16 -3.13 4.93 7.67
N SER A 17 -1.95 4.65 8.25
CA SER A 17 -1.03 3.61 7.75
C SER A 17 -1.60 2.20 7.93
N GLN A 18 -2.31 1.94 9.04
CA GLN A 18 -3.05 0.68 9.24
C GLN A 18 -4.24 0.57 8.29
N ILE A 19 -5.01 1.65 8.11
CA ILE A 19 -6.14 1.70 7.16
C ILE A 19 -5.64 1.47 5.73
N LEU A 20 -4.55 2.12 5.34
CA LEU A 20 -3.95 2.03 4.01
C LEU A 20 -3.41 0.62 3.76
N ARG A 21 -2.70 0.04 4.73
CA ARG A 21 -2.23 -1.36 4.65
C ARG A 21 -3.41 -2.34 4.52
N ALA A 22 -4.46 -2.16 5.32
CA ALA A 22 -5.66 -2.99 5.24
C ALA A 22 -6.35 -2.87 3.88
N THR A 23 -6.40 -1.66 3.30
CA THR A 23 -6.99 -1.42 1.98
C THR A 23 -6.25 -2.18 0.87
N ILE A 24 -4.92 -2.26 0.95
CA ILE A 24 -4.11 -3.06 0.02
C ILE A 24 -4.36 -4.55 0.20
N GLN A 25 -4.46 -5.02 1.45
CA GLN A 25 -4.68 -6.43 1.75
C GLN A 25 -6.11 -6.90 1.45
N GLN A 26 -7.07 -5.98 1.37
CA GLN A 26 -8.46 -6.32 1.14
C GLN A 26 -8.68 -6.83 -0.29
N ARG A 27 -9.02 -8.11 -0.41
CA ARG A 27 -9.21 -8.79 -1.71
C ARG A 27 -10.58 -8.60 -2.37
N ARG A 28 -11.56 -7.88 -1.77
CA ARG A 28 -12.89 -7.66 -2.36
C ARG A 28 -13.76 -6.66 -1.60
N THR A 29 -14.64 -5.98 -2.34
CA THR A 29 -15.96 -5.53 -1.88
C THR A 29 -17.03 -6.42 -2.49
N VAL A 30 -17.95 -6.90 -1.64
CA VAL A 30 -19.09 -7.76 -1.98
C VAL A 30 -20.17 -6.94 -2.71
N SER A 31 -19.92 -6.53 -3.95
CA SER A 31 -20.87 -5.74 -4.72
C SER A 31 -21.46 -6.47 -5.94
N GLY A 32 -21.25 -7.78 -6.09
CA GLY A 32 -21.80 -8.59 -7.19
C GLY A 32 -21.33 -8.24 -8.62
N LEU A 33 -20.65 -7.12 -8.79
CA LEU A 33 -20.09 -6.63 -10.06
C LEU A 33 -18.61 -7.05 -10.12
N GLY A 34 -18.31 -8.01 -11.01
CA GLY A 34 -17.05 -8.76 -11.03
C GLY A 34 -15.74 -7.95 -11.08
N GLU A 35 -15.78 -6.68 -11.50
CA GLU A 35 -14.60 -5.84 -11.74
C GLU A 35 -14.36 -4.76 -10.67
N ARG A 36 -15.25 -4.58 -9.69
CA ARG A 36 -15.07 -3.55 -8.65
C ARG A 36 -14.15 -4.03 -7.53
N GLY A 37 -13.25 -3.15 -7.07
CA GLY A 37 -12.39 -3.40 -5.91
C GLY A 37 -11.12 -4.24 -6.18
N LYS A 38 -10.76 -4.46 -7.45
CA LYS A 38 -9.55 -5.21 -7.84
C LYS A 38 -8.38 -4.33 -8.30
N GLY A 39 -8.61 -3.04 -8.55
CA GLY A 39 -7.66 -2.15 -9.23
C GLY A 39 -6.26 -2.13 -8.59
N LEU A 40 -6.18 -1.90 -7.28
CA LEU A 40 -4.88 -1.84 -6.58
C LEU A 40 -4.12 -3.17 -6.62
N ASN A 41 -4.80 -4.28 -6.37
CA ASN A 41 -4.20 -5.61 -6.46
C ASN A 41 -3.70 -5.93 -7.87
N ASN A 42 -4.47 -5.53 -8.90
CA ASN A 42 -4.06 -5.70 -10.29
C ASN A 42 -2.84 -4.82 -10.64
N MET A 43 -2.75 -3.60 -10.10
CA MET A 43 -1.59 -2.72 -10.29
C MET A 43 -0.33 -3.32 -9.66
N ILE A 44 -0.43 -3.86 -8.44
CA ILE A 44 0.68 -4.55 -7.77
C ILE A 44 1.12 -5.78 -8.58
N ALA A 45 0.17 -6.60 -9.01
CA ALA A 45 0.46 -7.77 -9.86
C ALA A 45 1.11 -7.37 -11.20
N LEU A 46 0.75 -6.21 -11.76
CA LEU A 46 1.38 -5.70 -12.96
C LEU A 46 2.82 -5.25 -12.69
N ILE A 47 3.08 -4.60 -11.55
CA ILE A 47 4.44 -4.19 -11.12
C ILE A 47 5.37 -5.39 -10.97
N ASP A 48 4.87 -6.53 -10.51
CA ASP A 48 5.65 -7.77 -10.38
C ASP A 48 6.21 -8.27 -11.71
N LEU A 49 5.63 -7.88 -12.83
CA LEU A 49 6.10 -8.25 -14.17
C LEU A 49 7.25 -7.36 -14.67
N PHE A 50 7.53 -6.22 -14.02
CA PHE A 50 8.54 -5.25 -14.44
C PHE A 50 9.65 -5.13 -13.40
N PRO A 51 10.92 -5.50 -13.69
CA PRO A 51 12.01 -5.54 -12.71
C PRO A 51 12.29 -4.22 -11.98
N SER A 52 11.97 -3.09 -12.62
CA SER A 52 12.12 -1.74 -12.04
C SER A 52 10.76 -1.07 -11.76
N GLY A 53 9.69 -1.86 -11.66
CA GLY A 53 8.35 -1.38 -11.40
C GLY A 53 8.13 -0.97 -9.94
N PHE A 54 7.26 0.02 -9.73
CA PHE A 54 6.89 0.46 -8.39
C PHE A 54 5.51 1.11 -8.30
N ILE A 55 4.99 1.18 -7.07
CA ILE A 55 3.85 2.02 -6.68
C ILE A 55 4.09 2.65 -5.31
N ASN A 56 3.71 3.91 -5.18
CA ASN A 56 3.57 4.65 -3.93
C ASN A 56 2.14 5.18 -3.86
N ILE A 57 1.48 5.02 -2.71
CA ILE A 57 0.13 5.53 -2.45
C ILE A 57 0.22 6.41 -1.21
N PHE A 58 -0.19 7.65 -1.36
CA PHE A 58 -0.26 8.64 -0.30
C PHE A 58 -1.74 8.89 0.01
N SER A 59 -2.15 8.77 1.26
CA SER A 59 -3.52 9.03 1.70
C SER A 59 -3.52 9.38 3.18
N GLY A 60 -4.22 10.45 3.54
CA GLY A 60 -4.22 10.95 4.91
C GLY A 60 -2.78 11.26 5.37
N ASP A 61 -2.39 10.79 6.55
CA ASP A 61 -1.03 10.90 7.06
C ASP A 61 -0.15 9.68 6.73
N ALA A 62 -0.45 8.90 5.70
CA ALA A 62 0.28 7.66 5.42
C ALA A 62 0.81 7.54 4.00
N VAL A 63 1.92 6.81 3.88
CA VAL A 63 2.44 6.32 2.60
C VAL A 63 2.58 4.81 2.61
N TYR A 64 2.04 4.18 1.58
CA TYR A 64 2.33 2.80 1.20
C TYR A 64 3.29 2.81 0.03
N ALA A 65 4.36 2.04 0.10
CA ALA A 65 5.30 1.87 -1.00
C ALA A 65 5.50 0.39 -1.27
N TYR A 66 5.46 0.03 -2.55
CA TYR A 66 5.76 -1.29 -3.06
C TYR A 66 6.73 -1.20 -4.22
N ARG A 67 7.71 -2.10 -4.25
CA ARG A 67 8.71 -2.24 -5.30
C ARG A 67 8.75 -3.70 -5.74
N ASN A 68 8.99 -3.94 -7.03
CA ASN A 68 9.16 -5.31 -7.51
C ASN A 68 10.23 -6.05 -6.68
N PRO A 69 9.95 -7.25 -6.14
CA PRO A 69 10.91 -8.02 -5.33
C PRO A 69 12.22 -8.38 -6.03
N ALA A 70 12.25 -8.36 -7.36
CA ALA A 70 13.44 -8.58 -8.20
C ALA A 70 14.31 -7.32 -8.37
N ALA A 71 13.85 -6.15 -7.92
CA ALA A 71 14.65 -4.93 -7.91
C ALA A 71 15.87 -5.15 -7.00
N LYS A 72 17.08 -4.90 -7.53
CA LYS A 72 18.34 -5.29 -6.90
C LYS A 72 18.61 -4.64 -5.53
N ASN A 73 17.91 -3.56 -5.16
CA ASN A 73 18.16 -2.81 -3.92
C ASN A 73 16.84 -2.27 -3.31
N GLY A 74 16.62 -2.50 -2.00
CA GLY A 74 15.63 -1.77 -1.19
C GLY A 74 14.62 -2.62 -0.40
N GLU A 75 13.96 -2.00 0.59
CA GLU A 75 12.76 -2.55 1.23
C GLU A 75 11.65 -2.74 0.18
N LYS A 76 11.13 -3.96 0.11
CA LYS A 76 10.21 -4.41 -0.94
C LYS A 76 8.79 -3.85 -0.77
N GLU A 77 8.41 -3.63 0.48
CA GLU A 77 7.12 -3.12 0.87
C GLU A 77 7.24 -2.43 2.23
N TYR A 78 6.70 -1.22 2.36
CA TYR A 78 6.53 -0.58 3.66
C TYR A 78 5.27 0.29 3.67
N CYS A 79 4.73 0.49 4.88
CA CYS A 79 3.63 1.41 5.12
C CYS A 79 3.95 2.19 6.39
N VAL A 80 4.11 3.51 6.28
CA VAL A 80 4.58 4.35 7.38
C VAL A 80 3.79 5.66 7.43
N PRO A 81 3.68 6.27 8.62
CA PRO A 81 3.13 7.62 8.73
C PRO A 81 4.07 8.65 8.08
N LEU A 82 3.48 9.72 7.61
CA LEU A 82 4.07 10.94 7.07
C LEU A 82 4.01 12.03 8.14
N GLY A 83 4.91 13.01 8.05
CA GLY A 83 4.89 14.19 8.92
C GLY A 83 3.84 15.24 8.52
N PHE A 84 2.99 14.96 7.54
CA PHE A 84 1.98 15.87 7.01
C PHE A 84 0.75 15.08 6.51
N GLN A 85 -0.39 15.78 6.42
CA GLN A 85 -1.64 15.20 5.93
C GLN A 85 -1.83 15.52 4.44
N PHE A 86 -2.11 14.50 3.64
CA PHE A 86 -2.42 14.60 2.23
C PHE A 86 -3.95 14.66 2.03
N PRO A 87 -4.50 15.73 1.43
CA PRO A 87 -5.92 15.80 1.14
C PRO A 87 -6.27 14.86 -0.02
N GLY A 88 -7.00 13.78 0.26
CA GLY A 88 -7.38 12.76 -0.72
C GLY A 88 -6.31 11.68 -0.90
N THR A 89 -6.24 11.10 -2.11
CA THR A 89 -5.33 10.00 -2.44
C THR A 89 -4.48 10.34 -3.65
N LEU A 90 -3.16 10.23 -3.53
CA LEU A 90 -2.22 10.31 -4.66
C LEU A 90 -1.58 8.94 -4.90
N ILE A 91 -1.61 8.49 -6.14
CA ILE A 91 -0.96 7.26 -6.58
C ILE A 91 0.13 7.61 -7.58
N ILE A 92 1.37 7.29 -7.25
CA ILE A 92 2.52 7.39 -8.15
C ILE A 92 2.97 5.98 -8.47
N TRP A 93 3.02 5.61 -9.75
CA TRP A 93 3.42 4.28 -10.15
C TRP A 93 4.21 4.33 -11.45
N GLN A 94 5.05 3.32 -11.66
CA GLN A 94 5.86 3.19 -12.86
C GLN A 94 6.01 1.72 -13.23
N LEU A 95 5.89 1.45 -14.53
CA LEU A 95 6.27 0.20 -15.17
C LEU A 95 7.49 0.50 -16.02
N LYS A 96 8.69 0.21 -15.52
CA LYS A 96 9.93 0.40 -16.28
C LYS A 96 10.41 -0.97 -16.73
N ALA A 97 10.41 -1.16 -18.05
CA ALA A 97 11.00 -2.30 -18.74
C ALA A 97 12.53 -2.21 -18.73
#